data_AF-A0A559M4G8-F1
#
_entry.id   AF-A0A559M4G8-F1
#
_cell.length_a   1.000
_cell.length_b   1.000
_cell.length_c   1.000
_cell.angle_alpha   90.00
_cell.angle_beta   90.00
_cell.angle_gamma   90.00
#
_symmetry.space_group_name_H-M   'P 1'
#
loop_
_entity.id
_entity.type
_entity.pdbx_description
1 polymer ?
#
loop_
_entity_poly.entity_id
_entity_poly.type
_entity_poly.pdbx_seq_one_letter_code
_entity_poly.pdbx_strand_id
1 'polypeptide(L)'
;MLGRTLLTLSATAQILGPFIADFNETHVKNPRWPPHARFHNGQTMSLGLGLGLATLYFTHRHAFSPASVAREKDSLMTAAVFGCLYWLTGLSAILYPGSLAVDPEFGEGFPQFWLFLGL
;
A
#
# COMPACT_ATOMS: atom_id res chain seq x y z
N MET A 1 9.20 -0.68 20.86
CA MET A 1 10.13 -0.55 19.71
C MET A 1 9.66 -1.39 18.53
N LEU A 2 9.49 -2.71 18.66
CA LEU A 2 9.08 -3.62 17.56
C LEU A 2 7.89 -3.11 16.72
N GLY A 3 6.77 -2.73 17.35
CA GLY A 3 5.59 -2.26 16.61
C GLY A 3 5.86 -1.03 15.73
N ARG A 4 6.69 -0.09 16.21
CA ARG A 4 7.09 1.11 15.45
C ARG A 4 7.97 0.75 14.25
N THR A 5 8.85 -0.24 14.42
CA THR A 5 9.66 -0.79 13.33
C THR A 5 8.78 -1.43 12.27
N LEU A 6 7.82 -2.29 12.66
CA LEU A 6 6.89 -2.93 11.73
C LEU A 6 6.04 -1.91 10.96
N LEU A 7 5.51 -0.89 11.64
CA LEU A 7 4.75 0.18 11.00
C LEU A 7 5.61 1.00 10.02
N THR A 8 6.86 1.26 10.37
CA THR A 8 7.81 1.97 9.49
C THR A 8 8.11 1.14 8.24
N LEU A 9 8.38 -0.16 8.40
CA LEU A 9 8.63 -1.07 7.27
C LEU A 9 7.40 -1.17 6.36
N SER A 10 6.21 -1.36 6.93
CA SER A 10 4.95 -1.37 6.17
C SER A 10 4.76 -0.07 5.40
N ALA A 11 4.99 1.08 6.04
CA ALA A 11 4.86 2.37 5.39
C ALA A 11 5.86 2.57 4.24
N THR A 12 7.12 2.14 4.41
CA THR A 12 8.11 2.17 3.32
C THR A 12 7.67 1.28 2.16
N ALA A 13 7.15 0.09 2.44
CA ALA A 13 6.62 -0.80 1.41
C ALA A 13 5.40 -0.20 0.69
N GLN A 14 4.50 0.50 1.39
CA GLN A 14 3.36 1.22 0.77
C GLN A 14 3.81 2.40 -0.11
N ILE A 15 4.86 3.12 0.29
CA ILE A 15 5.38 4.27 -0.46
C ILE A 15 6.07 3.81 -1.75
N LEU A 16 6.87 2.76 -1.68
CA LEU A 16 7.75 2.34 -2.78
C LEU A 16 7.16 1.21 -3.62
N GLY A 17 6.55 0.23 -2.97
CA GLY A 17 6.05 -1.00 -3.59
C GLY A 17 5.18 -0.75 -4.83
N PRO A 18 4.15 0.11 -4.77
CA PRO A 18 3.26 0.35 -5.90
C PRO A 18 3.99 0.99 -7.09
N PHE A 19 4.93 1.90 -6.85
CA PHE A 19 5.71 2.50 -7.93
C PHE A 19 6.68 1.50 -8.56
N ILE A 20 7.26 0.60 -7.77
CA ILE A 20 8.13 -0.46 -8.28
C ILE A 20 7.32 -1.47 -9.11
N ALA A 21 6.16 -1.88 -8.60
CA ALA A 21 5.31 -2.89 -9.21
C ALA A 21 4.56 -2.37 -10.44
N ASP A 22 4.13 -1.11 -10.44
CA ASP A 22 3.14 -0.63 -11.40
C ASP A 22 3.68 0.41 -12.40
N PHE A 23 4.85 1.02 -12.14
CA PHE A 23 5.41 2.05 -13.03
C PHE A 23 6.21 1.48 -14.22
N ASN A 24 5.65 0.48 -14.91
CA ASN A 24 6.31 -0.26 -15.99
C ASN A 24 5.33 -0.68 -17.11
N GLU A 25 5.86 -1.37 -18.12
CA GLU A 25 5.15 -1.79 -19.34
C GLU A 25 4.08 -2.85 -19.12
N THR A 26 4.10 -3.53 -17.96
CA THR A 26 3.04 -4.49 -17.61
C THR A 26 1.81 -3.80 -16.99
N HIS A 27 1.94 -2.54 -16.58
CA HIS A 27 0.94 -1.79 -15.82
C HIS A 27 0.71 -0.39 -16.41
N VAL A 28 1.05 0.70 -15.70
CA VAL A 28 0.63 2.07 -16.08
C VAL A 28 1.14 2.53 -17.44
N LYS A 29 2.24 1.93 -17.95
CA LYS A 29 2.79 2.23 -19.28
C LYS A 29 2.26 1.28 -20.37
N ASN A 30 1.54 0.23 -20.02
CA ASN A 30 1.02 -0.76 -20.97
C ASN A 30 0.15 -0.08 -22.04
N PRO A 31 0.54 -0.13 -23.32
CA PRO A 31 -0.20 0.52 -24.40
C PRO A 31 -1.61 -0.06 -24.58
N ARG A 32 -1.85 -1.30 -24.14
CA ARG A 32 -3.14 -1.99 -24.25
C ARG A 32 -4.13 -1.63 -23.14
N TRP A 33 -3.65 -1.11 -22.01
CA TRP A 33 -4.53 -0.66 -20.93
C TRP A 33 -5.36 0.55 -21.37
N PRO A 34 -6.69 0.53 -21.17
CA PRO A 34 -7.52 1.68 -21.46
C PRO A 34 -7.12 2.87 -20.56
N PRO A 35 -7.33 4.12 -21.00
CA PRO A 35 -6.95 5.30 -20.22
C PRO A 35 -7.45 5.28 -18.76
N HIS A 36 -8.66 4.75 -18.53
CA HIS A 36 -9.25 4.68 -17.20
C HIS A 36 -8.57 3.68 -16.26
N ALA A 37 -8.05 2.56 -16.76
CA ALA A 37 -7.26 1.62 -15.95
C ALA A 37 -5.97 2.28 -15.45
N ARG A 38 -5.30 3.04 -16.33
CA ARG A 38 -4.09 3.82 -15.96
C ARG A 38 -4.39 4.89 -14.91
N PHE A 39 -5.56 5.53 -15.00
CA PHE A 39 -6.01 6.49 -13.98
C PHE A 39 -6.17 5.82 -12.61
N HIS A 40 -6.89 4.69 -12.53
CA HIS A 40 -7.06 3.96 -11.28
C HIS A 40 -5.76 3.35 -10.75
N ASN A 41 -4.83 2.97 -11.63
CA ASN A 41 -3.49 2.57 -11.20
C ASN A 41 -2.70 3.75 -10.64
N GLY A 42 -2.69 4.90 -11.31
CA GLY A 42 -2.08 6.13 -10.80
C GLY A 42 -2.66 6.53 -9.43
N GLN A 43 -3.98 6.41 -9.28
CA GLN A 43 -4.66 6.57 -8.00
C GLN A 43 -4.14 5.59 -6.96
N THR A 44 -3.97 4.31 -7.29
CA THR A 44 -3.46 3.27 -6.37
C THR A 44 -2.04 3.55 -5.92
N MET A 45 -1.13 3.93 -6.84
CA MET A 45 0.23 4.32 -6.50
C MET A 45 0.25 5.54 -5.57
N SER A 46 -0.55 6.56 -5.89
CA SER A 46 -0.65 7.79 -5.10
C SER A 46 -1.28 7.54 -3.71
N LEU A 47 -2.23 6.61 -3.63
CA LEU A 47 -2.85 6.20 -2.38
C LEU A 47 -1.84 5.47 -1.47
N GLY A 48 -0.99 4.60 -2.03
CA GLY A 48 0.10 3.96 -1.29
C GLY A 48 1.08 4.98 -0.70
N LEU A 49 1.49 5.97 -1.49
CA LEU A 49 2.30 7.10 -1.01
C LEU A 49 1.61 7.85 0.14
N GLY A 50 0.34 8.24 -0.05
CA GLY A 50 -0.42 9.01 0.94
C GLY A 50 -0.60 8.24 2.26
N LEU A 51 -1.03 6.98 2.20
CA LEU A 51 -1.23 6.12 3.37
C LEU A 51 0.09 5.79 4.07
N GLY A 52 1.17 5.56 3.33
CA GLY A 52 2.49 5.32 3.92
C GLY A 52 3.03 6.56 4.63
N LEU A 53 2.91 7.76 4.03
CA LEU A 53 3.30 9.00 4.70
C LEU A 53 2.46 9.27 5.96
N ALA A 54 1.15 9.03 5.91
CA ALA A 54 0.28 9.11 7.09
C ALA A 54 0.73 8.12 8.19
N THR A 55 1.03 6.87 7.81
CA THR A 55 1.53 5.84 8.72
C THR A 55 2.84 6.27 9.39
N LEU A 56 3.81 6.79 8.62
CA LEU A 56 5.07 7.31 9.17
C LEU A 56 4.85 8.48 10.12
N TYR A 57 3.98 9.43 9.74
CA TYR A 57 3.65 10.58 10.58
C TYR A 57 3.07 10.13 11.91
N PHE A 58 2.01 9.34 11.91
CA PHE A 58 1.34 8.88 13.14
C PHE A 58 2.20 7.91 13.96
N THR A 59 3.10 7.17 13.31
CA THR A 59 4.13 6.42 14.02
C THR A 59 5.02 7.41 14.76
N HIS A 60 5.73 8.32 14.08
CA HIS A 60 6.82 9.10 14.68
C HIS A 60 6.41 10.45 15.28
N ARG A 61 5.12 10.78 15.32
CA ARG A 61 4.57 12.05 15.83
C ARG A 61 5.08 12.46 17.22
N HIS A 62 5.28 11.48 18.11
CA HIS A 62 5.79 11.69 19.47
C HIS A 62 7.15 12.41 19.50
N ALA A 63 7.99 12.24 18.47
CA ALA A 63 9.31 12.88 18.38
C ALA A 63 9.22 14.41 18.22
N PHE A 64 8.08 14.92 17.73
CA PHE A 64 7.86 16.35 17.47
C PHE A 64 6.89 16.99 18.47
N SER A 65 6.19 16.20 19.28
CA SER A 65 5.16 16.68 20.18
C SER A 65 4.99 15.70 21.35
N PRO A 66 5.45 16.08 22.57
CA PRO A 66 5.24 15.27 23.77
C PRO A 66 3.77 14.90 23.92
N ALA A 67 3.49 13.62 24.19
CA ALA A 67 2.14 13.08 24.19
C ALA A 67 1.84 12.38 25.51
N SER A 68 0.59 12.48 25.97
CA SER A 68 0.08 11.57 26.99
C SER A 68 0.09 10.13 26.48
N VAL A 69 0.12 9.16 27.39
CA VAL A 69 0.05 7.74 27.04
C VAL A 69 -1.20 7.43 26.19
N ALA A 70 -2.33 8.08 26.47
CA ALA A 70 -3.56 7.90 25.70
C ALA A 70 -3.41 8.38 24.25
N ARG A 71 -2.83 9.57 24.03
CA ARG A 71 -2.58 10.12 22.70
C ARG A 71 -1.57 9.29 21.91
N GLU A 72 -0.56 8.75 22.60
CA GLU A 72 0.43 7.87 21.97
C GLU A 72 -0.21 6.58 21.45
N LYS A 73 -1.11 5.96 22.24
CA LYS A 73 -1.87 4.77 21.81
C LYS A 73 -2.77 5.07 20.62
N ASP A 74 -3.50 6.19 20.65
CA ASP A 74 -4.34 6.65 19.56
C ASP A 74 -3.54 6.88 18.27
N SER A 75 -2.36 7.50 18.39
CA SER A 75 -1.44 7.72 17.27
C SER A 75 -0.96 6.40 16.65
N LEU A 76 -0.56 5.43 17.48
CA LEU A 76 -0.13 4.12 16.99
C LEU A 76 -1.27 3.31 16.37
N MET A 77 -2.48 3.40 16.93
CA MET A 77 -3.67 2.75 16.35
C MET A 77 -4.01 3.37 14.98
N THR A 78 -3.97 4.69 14.88
CA THR A 78 -4.19 5.41 13.62
C THR A 78 -3.14 5.03 12.57
N ALA A 79 -1.87 4.93 12.97
CA ALA A 79 -0.80 4.44 12.10
C ALA A 79 -1.07 3.01 11.62
N ALA A 80 -1.51 2.11 12.50
CA ALA A 80 -1.85 0.73 12.12
C ALA A 80 -3.02 0.67 11.14
N VAL A 81 -4.07 1.48 11.34
CA VAL A 81 -5.20 1.56 10.41
C VAL A 81 -4.72 1.98 9.02
N PHE A 82 -3.98 3.09 8.89
CA PHE A 82 -3.44 3.51 7.60
C PHE A 82 -2.45 2.51 7.00
N GLY A 83 -1.62 1.89 7.86
CA GLY A 83 -0.65 0.89 7.48
C GLY A 83 -1.27 -0.39 6.93
N CYS A 84 -2.48 -0.76 7.37
CA CYS A 84 -3.18 -1.96 6.91
C CYS A 84 -4.12 -1.71 5.74
N LEU A 85 -4.76 -0.52 5.66
CA LEU A 85 -5.81 -0.25 4.68
C LEU A 85 -5.37 -0.51 3.23
N TYR A 86 -4.16 -0.09 2.85
CA TYR A 86 -3.64 -0.32 1.50
C TYR A 86 -3.56 -1.82 1.14
N TRP A 87 -3.07 -2.64 2.07
CA TRP A 87 -2.90 -4.08 1.85
C TRP A 87 -4.23 -4.81 1.83
N LEU A 88 -5.15 -4.45 2.73
CA LEU A 88 -6.49 -5.05 2.79
C LEU A 88 -7.28 -4.76 1.52
N THR A 89 -7.24 -3.53 1.02
CA THR A 89 -7.93 -3.19 -0.23
C THR A 89 -7.29 -3.86 -1.44
N GLY A 90 -5.95 -3.96 -1.49
CA GLY A 90 -5.23 -4.73 -2.50
C GLY A 90 -5.61 -6.22 -2.52
N LEU A 91 -5.66 -6.87 -1.36
CA LEU A 91 -6.12 -8.26 -1.23
C LEU A 91 -7.57 -8.44 -1.66
N SER A 92 -8.44 -7.49 -1.31
CA SER A 92 -9.85 -7.53 -1.69
C SER A 92 -10.09 -7.31 -3.19
N ALA A 93 -9.10 -6.82 -3.94
CA ALA A 93 -9.25 -6.48 -5.35
C ALA A 93 -9.67 -7.68 -6.21
N ILE A 94 -9.29 -8.91 -5.83
CA ILE A 94 -9.66 -10.14 -6.55
C ILE A 94 -11.17 -10.44 -6.47
N LEU A 95 -11.90 -9.81 -5.55
CA LEU A 95 -13.34 -10.04 -5.38
C LEU A 95 -14.18 -9.27 -6.40
N TYR A 96 -13.59 -8.33 -7.15
CA TYR A 96 -14.33 -7.55 -8.15
C TYR A 96 -14.45 -8.33 -9.48
N PRO A 97 -15.64 -8.32 -10.13
CA PRO A 97 -15.87 -9.07 -11.35
C PRO A 97 -14.84 -8.76 -12.45
N GLY A 98 -14.24 -9.81 -13.00
CA GLY A 98 -13.27 -9.70 -14.09
C GLY A 98 -11.87 -9.20 -13.68
N SER A 99 -11.62 -8.98 -12.40
CA SER A 99 -10.27 -8.66 -11.90
C SER A 99 -9.35 -9.89 -11.97
N LEU A 100 -8.10 -9.66 -12.32
CA LEU A 100 -7.03 -10.65 -12.29
C LEU A 100 -5.81 -10.04 -11.59
N ALA A 101 -5.02 -10.88 -10.93
CA ALA A 101 -3.78 -10.41 -10.31
C ALA A 101 -2.71 -10.06 -11.34
N VAL A 102 -2.76 -10.66 -12.53
CA VAL A 102 -1.85 -10.40 -13.65
C VAL A 102 -2.66 -10.50 -14.95
N ASP A 103 -2.36 -9.63 -15.93
CA ASP A 103 -2.94 -9.77 -17.26
C ASP A 103 -2.51 -11.11 -17.89
N PRO A 104 -3.39 -11.80 -18.64
CA PRO A 104 -3.07 -13.10 -19.25
C PRO A 104 -1.84 -13.10 -20.17
N GLU A 105 -1.45 -11.93 -20.71
CA GLU A 105 -0.25 -11.83 -21.55
C GLU A 105 1.07 -11.99 -20.76
N PHE A 106 1.03 -11.80 -19.44
CA PHE A 106 2.21 -11.84 -18.57
C PHE A 106 2.23 -13.07 -17.66
N GLY A 107 1.21 -13.93 -17.74
CA GLY A 107 1.15 -15.20 -17.01
C GLY A 107 -0.21 -15.47 -16.38
N GLU A 108 -0.21 -16.37 -15.40
CA GLU A 108 -1.40 -16.82 -14.68
C GLU A 108 -1.15 -16.79 -13.16
N GLY A 109 -2.24 -16.90 -12.38
CA GLY A 109 -2.17 -16.98 -10.92
C GLY A 109 -2.00 -15.62 -10.23
N PHE A 110 -1.36 -15.62 -9.06
CA PHE A 110 -1.16 -14.42 -8.22
C PHE A 110 0.32 -14.27 -7.83
N PRO A 111 1.18 -13.80 -8.76
CA PRO A 111 2.63 -13.74 -8.53
C PRO A 111 3.02 -12.88 -7.31
N GLN A 112 2.18 -11.91 -6.96
CA GLN A 112 2.38 -10.98 -5.84
C GLN A 112 1.79 -11.48 -4.51
N PHE A 113 1.22 -12.69 -4.46
CA PHE A 113 0.55 -13.23 -3.26
C PHE A 113 1.42 -13.14 -1.98
N TRP A 114 2.68 -13.55 -2.07
CA TRP A 114 3.61 -13.55 -0.93
C TRP A 114 3.97 -12.14 -0.45
N LEU A 115 3.95 -11.15 -1.35
CA LEU A 115 4.18 -9.76 -0.98
C LEU A 115 3.02 -9.23 -0.12
N PHE A 116 1.79 -9.65 -0.40
CA PHE A 116 0.62 -9.27 0.41
C PHE A 116 0.51 -10.03 1.74
N LEU A 117 1.17 -11.18 1.89
CA LEU A 117 1.19 -11.95 3.14
C LEU A 117 2.33 -11.56 4.10
N GLY A 118 3.24 -10.67 3.67
CA GLY A 118 4.25 -10.07 4.56
C GLY A 118 5.64 -10.71 4.54
N LEU A 119 6.06 -11.27 3.40
CA LEU A 119 7.19 -12.21 3.20
C LEU A 119 6.84 -13.63 3.67
#